data_AF-A0A1Z4LL64-F1
#
_entry.id   AF-A0A1Z4LL64-F1
#
_cell.length_a   1.000
_cell.length_b   1.000
_cell.length_c   1.000
_cell.angle_alpha   90.00
_cell.angle_beta   90.00
_cell.angle_gamma   90.00
#
_symmetry.space_group_name_H-M   'P 1'
#
loop_
_entity.id
_entity.type
_entity.pdbx_description
1 polymer ?
#
loop_
_entity_poly.entity_id
_entity_poly.type
_entity_poly.pdbx_seq_one_letter_code
_entity_poly.pdbx_strand_id
1 'polypeptide(L)'
;MKFAKLLSLGLVAFALFGCNQTSSASNDDNLVESTEQVESNVSQEQDLDSSSGETTTQTGKSSNSSKIVARNNTKNKAAKQIGSKFDCNGDGISNGVRIDYNNDGIPDDCIESSKKAKSVIDETSYNSALQSLGSVIKGCQKSTKTPRTTQYTICKNGGKIVKASEYNSEAGAGLDFWFVDNRVIAVQRPHSQELFLYDNSGKLKSKFDYPRKVNISNADRQDAKLLYNGYNRIVTAFDNNSSAKPKASTVQNKSFGNRIIDETSFQSFSKSLEAITKGCQKTKKSGQYTEYEICKKDGTIVNASEYSPEAGAGLAYWFATDGKVVAIRYLANGDVFTFDSNGKVSAKFNVYDSKKINNISAEERNHAEGNISKGSYKDILQRF
;
A
#
# COMPACT_ATOMS: atom_id res chain seq x y z
N MET A 1 5.36 34.58 49.92
CA MET A 1 3.92 34.45 49.58
C MET A 1 3.63 35.24 48.29
N LYS A 2 2.97 34.58 47.34
CA LYS A 2 1.99 35.08 46.33
C LYS A 2 2.35 36.19 45.33
N PHE A 3 2.47 35.74 44.08
CA PHE A 3 2.07 36.28 42.76
C PHE A 3 1.17 37.54 42.67
N ALA A 4 1.45 38.41 41.68
CA ALA A 4 0.62 38.75 40.49
C ALA A 4 1.24 39.96 39.74
N LYS A 5 1.77 39.84 38.51
CA LYS A 5 1.16 40.03 37.16
C LYS A 5 0.33 41.33 36.96
N LEU A 6 0.79 42.19 36.04
CA LEU A 6 0.13 42.62 34.76
C LEU A 6 0.90 43.86 34.21
N LEU A 7 1.55 43.83 33.03
CA LEU A 7 1.07 43.91 31.63
C LEU A 7 0.92 45.37 31.11
N SER A 8 1.67 45.75 30.07
CA SER A 8 1.30 46.86 29.15
C SER A 8 2.24 47.01 27.94
N LEU A 9 1.65 46.78 26.76
CA LEU A 9 1.72 47.48 25.45
C LEU A 9 3.02 47.66 24.61
N GLY A 10 2.80 47.48 23.30
CA GLY A 10 3.54 48.06 22.16
C GLY A 10 3.79 47.02 21.05
N LEU A 11 2.82 46.64 20.19
CA LEU A 11 2.30 47.32 18.99
C LEU A 11 3.39 47.76 18.00
N VAL A 12 3.62 46.97 16.94
CA VAL A 12 4.06 47.46 15.62
C VAL A 12 3.45 46.58 14.52
N ALA A 13 2.84 47.25 13.55
CA ALA A 13 2.22 46.72 12.34
C ALA A 13 3.26 46.33 11.28
N PHE A 14 2.94 45.37 10.39
CA PHE A 14 3.52 45.34 9.05
C PHE A 14 2.48 44.98 7.99
N ALA A 15 2.63 45.68 6.87
CA ALA A 15 1.65 45.91 5.83
C ALA A 15 1.53 44.79 4.79
N LEU A 16 0.38 44.81 4.13
CA LEU A 16 0.08 44.16 2.85
C LEU A 16 0.78 44.90 1.70
N PHE A 17 1.50 44.16 0.86
CA PHE A 17 1.79 44.41 -0.55
C PHE A 17 1.87 43.00 -1.17
N GLY A 18 1.27 42.64 -2.30
CA GLY A 18 0.99 43.38 -3.53
C GLY A 18 1.63 42.59 -4.68
N CYS A 19 0.84 42.15 -5.65
CA CYS A 19 1.21 41.30 -6.80
C CYS A 19 2.33 41.87 -7.68
N ASN A 20 3.11 41.00 -8.36
CA ASN A 20 3.19 41.05 -9.83
C ASN A 20 3.85 39.82 -10.48
N GLN A 21 3.28 39.45 -11.63
CA GLN A 21 3.83 38.55 -12.64
C GLN A 21 4.98 39.22 -13.40
N THR A 22 5.95 38.43 -13.87
CA THR A 22 6.53 38.63 -15.21
C THR A 22 6.88 37.28 -15.81
N SER A 23 6.19 37.00 -16.91
CA SER A 23 6.56 36.08 -17.97
C SER A 23 7.76 36.60 -18.76
N SER A 24 8.63 35.70 -19.21
CA SER A 24 9.48 35.90 -20.39
C SER A 24 9.62 34.59 -21.16
N ALA A 25 8.86 34.48 -22.25
CA ALA A 25 9.33 33.90 -23.51
C ALA A 25 10.44 34.82 -24.07
N SER A 26 11.33 34.49 -25.00
CA SER A 26 11.46 33.45 -26.02
C SER A 26 12.95 33.39 -26.42
N ASN A 27 13.39 32.31 -27.05
CA ASN A 27 13.89 32.35 -28.42
C ASN A 27 14.20 30.94 -28.92
N ASP A 28 13.38 30.53 -29.88
CA ASP A 28 13.69 29.56 -30.91
C ASP A 28 14.81 30.07 -31.82
N ASP A 29 15.60 29.14 -32.35
CA ASP A 29 15.98 29.04 -33.77
C ASP A 29 16.60 27.64 -33.96
N ASN A 30 15.86 26.73 -34.61
CA ASN A 30 16.01 26.33 -36.03
C ASN A 30 17.24 25.44 -36.30
N LEU A 31 17.27 24.47 -37.21
CA LEU A 31 16.36 23.75 -38.13
C LEU A 31 17.31 22.76 -38.86
N VAL A 32 16.75 21.93 -39.76
CA VAL A 32 17.37 21.08 -40.80
C VAL A 32 17.40 19.61 -40.37
N GLU A 33 16.42 18.77 -40.70
CA GLU A 33 15.89 18.34 -42.03
C GLU A 33 16.91 17.57 -42.88
N SER A 34 16.67 16.25 -43.03
CA SER A 34 16.99 15.51 -44.25
C SER A 34 16.27 14.15 -44.25
N THR A 35 15.23 14.10 -45.09
CA THR A 35 14.65 12.96 -45.82
C THR A 35 15.76 12.17 -46.54
N GLU A 36 15.74 10.83 -46.67
CA GLU A 36 15.05 10.08 -47.74
C GLU A 36 15.07 8.55 -47.54
N GLN A 37 14.14 7.92 -48.26
CA GLN A 37 13.80 6.50 -48.39
C GLN A 37 14.86 5.65 -49.11
N VAL A 38 14.85 4.32 -48.89
CA VAL A 38 14.92 3.29 -49.96
C VAL A 38 14.12 2.03 -49.54
N GLU A 39 13.30 1.54 -50.47
CA GLU A 39 12.47 0.32 -50.49
C GLU A 39 13.27 -1.00 -50.40
N SER A 40 12.70 -2.10 -49.92
CA SER A 40 12.01 -3.17 -50.71
C SER A 40 11.94 -4.41 -49.78
N ASN A 41 11.05 -5.41 -49.84
CA ASN A 41 10.12 -5.92 -50.84
C ASN A 41 9.16 -6.93 -50.14
N VAL A 42 7.88 -6.99 -50.59
CA VAL A 42 7.10 -8.19 -51.03
C VAL A 42 6.96 -9.37 -50.03
N SER A 43 5.77 -9.88 -49.67
CA SER A 43 4.64 -10.31 -50.52
C SER A 43 3.25 -10.11 -49.90
N GLN A 44 2.32 -9.68 -50.75
CA GLN A 44 0.89 -9.95 -50.65
C GLN A 44 0.55 -11.28 -51.34
N GLU A 45 -0.47 -11.97 -50.87
CA GLU A 45 -1.41 -12.68 -51.75
C GLU A 45 -2.80 -12.07 -51.54
N GLN A 46 -3.41 -11.72 -52.68
CA GLN A 46 -4.77 -11.24 -52.89
C GLN A 46 -5.75 -12.42 -52.71
N ASP A 47 -7.02 -12.20 -52.37
CA ASP A 47 -8.03 -12.02 -53.40
C ASP A 47 -9.15 -11.03 -53.02
N LEU A 48 -9.48 -10.24 -54.04
CA LEU A 48 -10.65 -9.36 -54.23
C LEU A 48 -11.91 -10.24 -54.44
N ASP A 49 -13.17 -9.80 -54.29
CA ASP A 49 -13.75 -8.73 -55.11
C ASP A 49 -15.14 -8.25 -54.63
N SER A 50 -15.32 -6.93 -54.73
CA SER A 50 -16.46 -6.11 -55.17
C SER A 50 -17.94 -6.29 -54.74
N SER A 51 -18.42 -5.21 -54.10
CA SER A 51 -19.38 -4.22 -54.67
C SER A 51 -20.90 -4.32 -54.44
N SER A 52 -21.42 -3.13 -54.07
CA SER A 52 -22.74 -2.51 -54.34
C SER A 52 -23.98 -2.92 -53.53
N GLY A 53 -24.29 -2.05 -52.56
CA GLY A 53 -25.53 -1.25 -52.46
C GLY A 53 -26.91 -1.89 -52.59
N GLU A 54 -27.68 -1.87 -51.50
CA GLU A 54 -29.03 -1.27 -51.48
C GLU A 54 -29.55 -1.08 -50.04
N THR A 55 -30.27 0.01 -49.82
CA THR A 55 -30.89 0.37 -48.54
C THR A 55 -32.22 -0.37 -48.37
N THR A 56 -32.40 -1.10 -47.27
CA THR A 56 -33.74 -1.43 -46.78
C THR A 56 -33.76 -1.52 -45.25
N THR A 57 -34.58 -0.66 -44.67
CA THR A 57 -34.88 -0.56 -43.23
C THR A 57 -35.61 -1.81 -42.77
N GLN A 58 -35.00 -2.64 -41.91
CA GLN A 58 -35.73 -3.62 -41.11
C GLN A 58 -35.15 -3.73 -39.69
N THR A 59 -35.97 -3.33 -38.72
CA THR A 59 -35.91 -3.70 -37.31
C THR A 59 -35.76 -5.22 -37.15
N GLY A 60 -34.62 -5.67 -36.63
CA GLY A 60 -34.33 -7.08 -36.38
C GLY A 60 -33.63 -7.28 -35.04
N LYS A 61 -34.35 -7.90 -34.09
CA LYS A 61 -33.80 -8.49 -32.86
C LYS A 61 -32.57 -9.34 -33.21
N SER A 62 -31.39 -8.93 -32.74
CA SER A 62 -30.17 -9.73 -32.81
C SER A 62 -30.23 -10.87 -31.78
N SER A 63 -30.91 -11.95 -32.12
CA SER A 63 -30.78 -13.23 -31.43
C SER A 63 -29.47 -13.89 -31.83
N ASN A 64 -28.40 -13.64 -31.07
CA ASN A 64 -27.20 -14.48 -31.12
C ASN A 64 -27.50 -15.83 -30.47
N SER A 65 -28.11 -16.72 -31.24
CA SER A 65 -28.24 -18.15 -30.93
C SER A 65 -26.85 -18.79 -31.01
N SER A 66 -26.11 -18.77 -29.89
CA SER A 66 -24.93 -19.61 -29.73
C SER A 66 -25.41 -20.99 -29.30
N LYS A 67 -25.23 -21.98 -30.19
CA LYS A 67 -25.61 -23.38 -29.95
C LYS A 67 -24.74 -23.94 -28.81
N ILE A 68 -25.29 -24.01 -27.59
CA ILE A 68 -24.64 -24.64 -26.43
C ILE A 68 -24.95 -26.15 -26.51
N VAL A 69 -23.91 -26.97 -26.70
CA VAL A 69 -24.02 -28.43 -26.68
C VAL A 69 -23.90 -28.90 -25.23
N ALA A 70 -25.01 -29.30 -24.63
CA ALA A 70 -25.05 -29.92 -23.31
C ALA A 70 -24.56 -31.39 -23.39
N ARG A 71 -23.48 -31.72 -22.68
CA ARG A 71 -23.19 -33.10 -22.27
C ARG A 71 -23.95 -33.36 -20.98
N ASN A 72 -25.17 -33.85 -21.10
CA ASN A 72 -25.74 -34.93 -20.30
C ASN A 72 -27.21 -35.14 -20.70
N ASN A 73 -27.57 -36.41 -20.86
CA ASN A 73 -28.87 -36.89 -21.32
C ASN A 73 -30.04 -36.20 -20.60
N THR A 74 -30.94 -35.54 -21.34
CA THR A 74 -32.38 -35.90 -21.50
C THR A 74 -33.08 -34.89 -22.42
N LYS A 75 -33.58 -35.36 -23.57
CA LYS A 75 -34.60 -34.75 -24.47
C LYS A 75 -34.25 -33.39 -25.13
N ASN A 76 -34.25 -33.40 -26.47
CA ASN A 76 -34.25 -32.23 -27.36
C ASN A 76 -35.44 -31.28 -27.09
N LYS A 77 -35.36 -30.47 -26.04
CA LYS A 77 -36.20 -29.28 -25.88
C LYS A 77 -35.35 -28.04 -26.18
N ALA A 78 -35.94 -27.07 -26.86
CA ALA A 78 -35.30 -25.80 -27.15
C ALA A 78 -35.05 -25.06 -25.83
N ALA A 79 -33.83 -25.16 -25.31
CA ALA A 79 -33.37 -24.45 -24.12
C ALA A 79 -33.44 -22.94 -24.36
N LYS A 80 -34.14 -22.21 -23.48
CA LYS A 80 -34.22 -20.75 -23.53
C LYS A 80 -33.40 -20.15 -22.40
N GLN A 81 -32.50 -19.23 -22.74
CA GLN A 81 -31.83 -18.42 -21.73
C GLN A 81 -32.83 -17.43 -21.12
N ILE A 82 -32.89 -17.40 -19.79
CA ILE A 82 -33.74 -16.47 -19.04
C ILE A 82 -32.92 -15.62 -18.07
N GLY A 83 -33.22 -14.32 -18.02
CA GLY A 83 -32.57 -13.38 -17.11
C GLY A 83 -31.14 -12.95 -17.50
N SER A 84 -30.57 -12.09 -16.66
CA SER A 84 -29.18 -11.63 -16.75
C SER A 84 -28.20 -12.76 -16.38
N LYS A 85 -26.91 -12.56 -16.67
CA LYS A 85 -25.87 -13.51 -16.25
C LYS A 85 -25.92 -13.73 -14.74
N PHE A 86 -25.67 -14.96 -14.33
CA PHE A 86 -25.80 -15.41 -12.94
C PHE A 86 -24.57 -16.20 -12.50
N ASP A 87 -24.30 -16.20 -11.21
CA ASP A 87 -23.23 -17.00 -10.62
C ASP A 87 -23.76 -18.42 -10.36
N CYS A 88 -23.48 -19.34 -11.28
CA CYS A 88 -23.99 -20.71 -11.21
C CYS A 88 -23.25 -21.57 -10.16
N ASN A 89 -22.01 -21.23 -9.82
CA ASN A 89 -21.14 -22.07 -9.00
C ASN A 89 -20.76 -21.43 -7.64
N GLY A 90 -21.25 -20.23 -7.36
CA GLY A 90 -20.97 -19.50 -6.14
C GLY A 90 -19.57 -18.90 -6.06
N ASP A 91 -18.88 -18.72 -7.21
CA ASP A 91 -17.53 -18.15 -7.26
C ASP A 91 -17.51 -16.60 -7.23
N GLY A 92 -18.68 -15.99 -7.16
CA GLY A 92 -18.89 -14.55 -7.13
C GLY A 92 -18.89 -13.88 -8.50
N ILE A 93 -18.78 -14.64 -9.60
CA ILE A 93 -18.72 -14.13 -10.97
C ILE A 93 -20.03 -14.45 -11.69
N SER A 94 -20.72 -13.41 -12.16
CA SER A 94 -21.91 -13.58 -13.03
C SER A 94 -21.51 -13.88 -14.47
N ASN A 95 -20.98 -15.08 -14.72
CA ASN A 95 -20.60 -15.60 -16.04
C ASN A 95 -21.41 -16.83 -16.49
N GLY A 96 -22.29 -17.33 -15.63
CA GLY A 96 -23.23 -18.39 -15.94
C GLY A 96 -24.50 -17.89 -16.61
N VAL A 97 -25.21 -18.79 -17.27
CA VAL A 97 -26.51 -18.55 -17.89
C VAL A 97 -27.55 -19.48 -17.29
N ARG A 98 -28.68 -18.90 -16.89
CA ARG A 98 -29.85 -19.66 -16.42
C ARG A 98 -30.64 -20.14 -17.63
N ILE A 99 -30.94 -21.42 -17.64
CA ILE A 99 -31.62 -22.10 -18.74
C ILE A 99 -32.97 -22.60 -18.24
N ASP A 100 -33.99 -22.33 -19.02
CA ASP A 100 -35.35 -22.84 -18.86
C ASP A 100 -35.65 -23.75 -20.07
N TYR A 101 -35.78 -25.04 -19.82
CA TYR A 101 -36.05 -26.06 -20.84
C TYR A 101 -37.55 -26.23 -21.09
N ASN A 102 -38.41 -25.81 -20.16
CA ASN A 102 -39.85 -26.05 -20.20
C ASN A 102 -40.67 -24.78 -20.53
N ASN A 103 -40.02 -23.61 -20.56
CA ASN A 103 -40.54 -22.28 -20.82
C ASN A 103 -41.65 -21.83 -19.85
N ASP A 104 -41.59 -22.26 -18.58
CA ASP A 104 -42.47 -21.83 -17.49
C ASP A 104 -42.01 -20.52 -16.82
N GLY A 105 -40.84 -20.00 -17.20
CA GLY A 105 -40.25 -18.78 -16.67
C GLY A 105 -39.39 -18.98 -15.42
N ILE A 106 -39.19 -20.21 -14.98
CA ILE A 106 -38.36 -20.60 -13.83
C ILE A 106 -37.10 -21.32 -14.36
N PRO A 107 -35.89 -21.02 -13.84
CA PRO A 107 -34.68 -21.71 -14.27
C PRO A 107 -34.72 -23.18 -13.88
N ASP A 108 -34.59 -24.07 -14.88
CA ASP A 108 -34.39 -25.51 -14.68
C ASP A 108 -32.91 -25.82 -14.41
N ASP A 109 -31.99 -25.04 -14.98
CA ASP A 109 -30.55 -25.29 -14.95
C ASP A 109 -29.71 -24.01 -15.02
N CYS A 110 -28.44 -24.12 -14.67
CA CYS A 110 -27.47 -23.03 -14.68
C CYS A 110 -26.15 -23.51 -15.31
N ILE A 111 -25.87 -23.06 -16.52
CA ILE A 111 -24.70 -23.49 -17.29
C ILE A 111 -23.62 -22.42 -17.22
N GLU A 112 -22.41 -22.81 -16.80
CA GLU A 112 -21.24 -21.96 -16.88
C GLU A 112 -20.86 -21.70 -18.34
N SER A 113 -20.70 -20.43 -18.74
CA SER A 113 -20.02 -20.16 -20.00
C SER A 113 -18.53 -20.42 -19.83
N SER A 114 -18.00 -21.45 -20.51
CA SER A 114 -16.58 -21.89 -20.44
C SER A 114 -15.56 -20.87 -20.97
N LYS A 115 -15.94 -19.59 -21.13
CA LYS A 115 -14.99 -18.53 -21.39
C LYS A 115 -14.11 -18.35 -20.15
N LYS A 116 -12.89 -18.90 -20.21
CA LYS A 116 -11.78 -18.55 -19.30
C LYS A 116 -11.88 -17.04 -19.03
N ALA A 117 -12.26 -16.68 -17.80
CA ALA A 117 -12.38 -15.30 -17.39
C ALA A 117 -11.05 -14.61 -17.73
N LYS A 118 -11.10 -13.60 -18.61
CA LYS A 118 -9.91 -12.84 -18.97
C LYS A 118 -9.41 -12.20 -17.67
N SER A 119 -8.17 -12.49 -17.28
CA SER A 119 -7.55 -11.92 -16.08
C SER A 119 -7.71 -10.40 -16.14
N VAL A 120 -8.25 -9.80 -15.08
CA VAL A 120 -8.43 -8.33 -15.00
C VAL A 120 -7.07 -7.61 -15.03
N ILE A 121 -6.00 -8.31 -14.61
CA ILE A 121 -4.65 -7.79 -14.55
C ILE A 121 -3.79 -8.44 -15.63
N ASP A 122 -3.15 -7.60 -16.44
CA ASP A 122 -2.07 -7.98 -17.35
C ASP A 122 -0.77 -8.19 -16.55
N GLU A 123 -0.32 -9.44 -16.48
CA GLU A 123 0.86 -9.83 -15.71
C GLU A 123 2.12 -9.98 -16.59
N THR A 124 2.10 -9.43 -17.81
CA THR A 124 3.24 -9.50 -18.74
C THR A 124 4.47 -8.80 -18.18
N SER A 125 4.26 -7.67 -17.49
CA SER A 125 5.31 -6.92 -16.82
C SER A 125 4.78 -6.25 -15.55
N TYR A 126 5.68 -5.79 -14.69
CA TYR A 126 5.31 -4.99 -13.52
C TYR A 126 4.49 -3.75 -13.91
N ASN A 127 4.93 -3.04 -14.96
CA ASN A 127 4.28 -1.83 -15.43
C ASN A 127 2.90 -2.13 -16.03
N SER A 128 2.76 -3.23 -16.77
CA SER A 128 1.47 -3.69 -17.30
C SER A 128 0.48 -4.02 -16.17
N ALA A 129 0.98 -4.63 -15.09
CA ALA A 129 0.17 -4.95 -13.92
C ALA A 129 -0.30 -3.67 -13.22
N LEU A 130 0.61 -2.71 -12.98
CA LEU A 130 0.26 -1.40 -12.41
C LEU A 130 -0.70 -0.60 -13.30
N GLN A 131 -0.55 -0.65 -14.63
CA GLN A 131 -1.47 0.00 -15.58
C GLN A 131 -2.88 -0.61 -15.51
N SER A 132 -2.96 -1.94 -15.40
CA SER A 132 -4.23 -2.64 -15.20
C SER A 132 -4.88 -2.23 -13.87
N LEU A 133 -4.10 -2.16 -12.79
CA LEU A 133 -4.55 -1.69 -11.47
C LEU A 133 -4.97 -0.21 -11.47
N GLY A 134 -4.30 0.63 -12.27
CA GLY A 134 -4.68 2.02 -12.51
C GLY A 134 -6.06 2.14 -13.17
N SER A 135 -6.40 1.20 -14.06
CA SER A 135 -7.71 1.15 -14.70
C SER A 135 -8.84 0.78 -13.71
N VAL A 136 -8.55 -0.06 -12.71
CA VAL A 136 -9.51 -0.43 -11.64
C VAL A 136 -9.94 0.78 -10.81
N ILE A 137 -9.05 1.75 -10.63
CA ILE A 137 -9.30 2.96 -9.81
C ILE A 137 -9.74 4.17 -10.66
N LYS A 138 -9.95 4.01 -11.96
CA LYS A 138 -10.35 5.12 -12.82
C LYS A 138 -11.73 5.65 -12.41
N GLY A 139 -11.82 6.96 -12.14
CA GLY A 139 -13.06 7.62 -11.74
C GLY A 139 -13.51 7.34 -10.30
N CYS A 140 -12.69 6.70 -9.47
CA CYS A 140 -13.05 6.47 -8.07
C CYS A 140 -12.95 7.75 -7.23
N GLN A 141 -13.85 7.88 -6.26
CA GLN A 141 -13.89 8.96 -5.28
C GLN A 141 -12.95 8.64 -4.12
N LYS A 142 -11.95 9.49 -3.90
CA LYS A 142 -10.96 9.34 -2.84
C LYS A 142 -11.46 9.93 -1.52
N SER A 143 -11.10 9.30 -0.41
CA SER A 143 -11.27 9.82 0.93
C SER A 143 -10.03 9.51 1.75
N THR A 144 -9.58 10.44 2.58
CA THR A 144 -8.35 10.33 3.35
C THR A 144 -8.62 10.65 4.82
N LYS A 145 -7.98 9.90 5.73
CA LYS A 145 -7.95 10.15 7.17
C LYS A 145 -6.52 10.01 7.66
N THR A 146 -6.06 10.93 8.50
CA THR A 146 -4.68 10.93 9.03
C THR A 146 -4.68 10.91 10.55
N PRO A 147 -4.99 9.78 11.19
CA PRO A 147 -4.78 9.63 12.62
C PRO A 147 -3.28 9.61 12.95
N ARG A 148 -2.81 10.64 13.66
CA ARG A 148 -1.39 10.80 14.04
C ARG A 148 -0.48 10.83 12.81
N THR A 149 0.37 9.82 12.62
CA THR A 149 1.46 9.76 11.63
C THR A 149 1.18 8.77 10.50
N THR A 150 0.03 8.08 10.55
CA THR A 150 -0.42 7.18 9.48
C THR A 150 -1.55 7.82 8.70
N GLN A 151 -1.36 8.00 7.41
CA GLN A 151 -2.38 8.38 6.46
C GLN A 151 -3.06 7.13 5.91
N TYR A 152 -4.37 7.04 6.08
CA TYR A 152 -5.23 6.06 5.42
C TYR A 152 -5.96 6.72 4.27
N THR A 153 -6.00 6.07 3.12
CA THR A 153 -6.80 6.51 1.97
C THR A 153 -7.64 5.35 1.46
N ILE A 154 -8.90 5.63 1.14
CA ILE A 154 -9.75 4.71 0.38
C ILE A 154 -10.20 5.37 -0.90
N CYS A 155 -10.40 4.57 -1.93
CA CYS A 155 -11.03 4.99 -3.16
C CYS A 155 -12.26 4.12 -3.43
N LYS A 156 -13.41 4.77 -3.63
CA LYS A 156 -14.67 4.10 -3.88
C LYS A 156 -15.18 4.36 -5.30
N ASN A 157 -15.70 3.34 -5.96
CA ASN A 157 -16.43 3.46 -7.22
C ASN A 157 -17.80 2.79 -7.07
N GLY A 158 -18.87 3.52 -7.38
CA GLY A 158 -20.25 3.03 -7.14
C GLY A 158 -20.51 2.61 -5.69
N GLY A 159 -19.93 3.32 -4.71
CA GLY A 159 -20.03 3.00 -3.28
C GLY A 159 -19.17 1.83 -2.78
N LYS A 160 -18.59 1.03 -3.67
CA LYS A 160 -17.69 -0.09 -3.34
C LYS A 160 -16.25 0.39 -3.26
N ILE A 161 -15.47 -0.16 -2.33
CA ILE A 161 -14.03 0.13 -2.22
C ILE A 161 -13.31 -0.58 -3.37
N VAL A 162 -12.54 0.17 -4.16
CA VAL A 162 -11.70 -0.34 -5.27
C VAL A 162 -10.21 -0.19 -5.00
N LYS A 163 -9.82 0.72 -4.09
CA LYS A 163 -8.47 0.81 -3.54
C LYS A 163 -8.53 1.19 -2.06
N ALA A 164 -7.65 0.61 -1.25
CA ALA A 164 -7.39 1.04 0.12
C ALA A 164 -5.88 1.13 0.31
N SER A 165 -5.41 2.17 0.99
CA SER A 165 -4.00 2.35 1.23
C SER A 165 -3.72 2.90 2.60
N GLU A 166 -2.55 2.53 3.12
CA GLU A 166 -1.96 3.15 4.28
C GLU A 166 -0.54 3.61 3.95
N TYR A 167 -0.16 4.74 4.54
CA TYR A 167 1.18 5.27 4.47
C TYR A 167 1.55 5.87 5.82
N ASN A 168 2.64 5.41 6.42
CA ASN A 168 3.19 5.98 7.64
C ASN A 168 4.43 6.82 7.29
N SER A 169 4.32 8.12 7.47
CA SER A 169 5.36 9.08 7.07
C SER A 169 6.63 8.97 7.91
N GLU A 170 6.52 8.58 9.17
CA GLU A 170 7.69 8.36 10.05
C GLU A 170 8.41 7.04 9.74
N ALA A 171 7.72 6.12 9.07
CA ALA A 171 8.22 4.80 8.75
C ALA A 171 8.66 4.65 7.29
N GLY A 172 8.32 5.59 6.41
CA GLY A 172 8.46 5.42 4.96
C GLY A 172 7.71 4.19 4.42
N ALA A 173 6.70 3.71 5.16
CA ALA A 173 6.09 2.40 4.98
C ALA A 173 4.66 2.54 4.50
N GLY A 174 4.17 1.53 3.79
CA GLY A 174 2.76 1.46 3.45
C GLY A 174 2.33 0.16 2.82
N LEU A 175 1.04 0.06 2.60
CA LEU A 175 0.43 -0.99 1.79
C LEU A 175 -0.63 -0.35 0.91
N ASP A 176 -0.64 -0.74 -0.36
CA ASP A 176 -1.73 -0.49 -1.28
C ASP A 176 -2.48 -1.80 -1.54
N PHE A 177 -3.81 -1.75 -1.48
CA PHE A 177 -4.72 -2.85 -1.76
C PHE A 177 -5.64 -2.47 -2.90
N TRP A 178 -5.86 -3.39 -3.84
CA TRP A 178 -6.85 -3.23 -4.91
C TRP A 178 -7.93 -4.28 -4.82
N PHE A 179 -9.14 -3.86 -5.17
CA PHE A 179 -10.32 -4.70 -5.04
C PHE A 179 -11.12 -4.74 -6.33
N VAL A 180 -11.64 -5.93 -6.63
CA VAL A 180 -12.68 -6.15 -7.64
C VAL A 180 -13.75 -7.02 -6.99
N ASP A 181 -15.01 -6.60 -7.07
CA ASP A 181 -16.14 -7.30 -6.47
C ASP A 181 -15.93 -7.63 -4.98
N ASN A 182 -15.43 -6.66 -4.22
CA ASN A 182 -15.10 -6.77 -2.79
C ASN A 182 -14.01 -7.81 -2.44
N ARG A 183 -13.26 -8.32 -3.43
CA ARG A 183 -12.15 -9.25 -3.22
C ARG A 183 -10.82 -8.56 -3.49
N VAL A 184 -9.80 -8.86 -2.69
CA VAL A 184 -8.44 -8.36 -2.90
C VAL A 184 -7.85 -9.04 -4.13
N ILE A 185 -7.50 -8.25 -5.14
CA ILE A 185 -6.85 -8.74 -6.36
C ILE A 185 -5.35 -8.46 -6.38
N ALA A 186 -4.90 -7.45 -5.64
CA ALA A 186 -3.50 -7.10 -5.55
C ALA A 186 -3.17 -6.43 -4.21
N VAL A 187 -1.94 -6.64 -3.76
CA VAL A 187 -1.30 -5.91 -2.66
C VAL A 187 0.07 -5.45 -3.12
N GLN A 188 0.40 -4.18 -2.92
CA GLN A 188 1.73 -3.64 -3.18
C GLN A 188 2.32 -3.09 -1.89
N ARG A 189 3.62 -3.34 -1.67
CA ARG A 189 4.44 -2.65 -0.68
C ARG A 189 5.14 -1.49 -1.40
N PRO A 190 4.73 -0.21 -1.22
CA PRO A 190 5.31 0.89 -1.98
C PRO A 190 6.83 1.05 -1.77
N HIS A 191 7.30 0.76 -0.56
CA HIS A 191 8.71 0.85 -0.20
C HIS A 191 9.59 -0.18 -0.92
N SER A 192 9.27 -1.48 -0.81
CA SER A 192 10.03 -2.55 -1.48
C SER A 192 9.64 -2.72 -2.94
N GLN A 193 8.59 -2.04 -3.40
CA GLN A 193 7.96 -2.18 -4.70
C GLN A 193 7.52 -3.62 -5.04
N GLU A 194 7.40 -4.49 -4.03
CA GLU A 194 6.86 -5.83 -4.20
C GLU A 194 5.37 -5.77 -4.52
N LEU A 195 4.93 -6.53 -5.52
CA LEU A 195 3.54 -6.63 -5.95
C LEU A 195 3.07 -8.07 -5.90
N PHE A 196 2.07 -8.34 -5.08
CA PHE A 196 1.42 -9.62 -4.89
C PHE A 196 0.08 -9.61 -5.63
N LEU A 197 -0.13 -10.54 -6.55
CA LEU A 197 -1.38 -10.68 -7.30
C LEU A 197 -2.08 -11.98 -6.90
N TYR A 198 -3.38 -11.87 -6.66
CA TYR A 198 -4.19 -12.97 -6.11
C TYR A 198 -5.12 -13.54 -7.18
N ASP A 199 -5.35 -14.84 -7.14
CA ASP A 199 -6.39 -15.48 -7.93
C ASP A 199 -7.78 -15.27 -7.32
N ASN A 200 -8.80 -15.83 -7.98
CA ASN A 200 -10.17 -15.64 -7.53
C ASN A 200 -10.49 -16.26 -6.16
N SER A 201 -9.69 -17.24 -5.72
CA SER A 201 -9.81 -17.91 -4.42
C SER A 201 -9.05 -17.19 -3.30
N GLY A 202 -8.40 -16.06 -3.60
CA GLY A 202 -7.59 -15.31 -2.66
C GLY A 202 -6.21 -15.94 -2.41
N LYS A 203 -5.75 -16.84 -3.28
CA LYS A 203 -4.41 -17.42 -3.20
C LYS A 203 -3.44 -16.61 -4.05
N LEU A 204 -2.17 -16.56 -3.62
CA LEU A 204 -1.10 -15.90 -4.38
C LEU A 204 -0.91 -16.60 -5.74
N LYS A 205 -1.19 -15.87 -6.82
CA LYS A 205 -1.10 -16.32 -8.21
C LYS A 205 0.25 -15.96 -8.83
N SER A 206 0.70 -14.72 -8.61
CA SER A 206 1.99 -14.23 -9.09
C SER A 206 2.55 -13.17 -8.16
N LYS A 207 3.87 -13.01 -8.18
CA LYS A 207 4.59 -11.97 -7.45
C LYS A 207 5.58 -11.27 -8.38
N PHE A 208 5.73 -9.96 -8.18
CA PHE A 208 6.84 -9.21 -8.73
C PHE A 208 7.70 -8.64 -7.60
N ASP A 209 9.01 -8.83 -7.73
CA ASP A 209 10.01 -8.10 -6.98
C ASP A 209 10.62 -7.13 -7.98
N TYR A 210 10.30 -5.84 -7.84
CA TYR A 210 10.46 -4.87 -8.92
C TYR A 210 11.82 -4.97 -9.62
N PRO A 211 11.86 -4.95 -10.96
CA PRO A 211 10.72 -4.96 -11.90
C PRO A 211 10.29 -6.37 -12.33
N ARG A 212 10.87 -7.42 -11.74
CA ARG A 212 10.85 -8.78 -12.28
C ARG A 212 9.73 -9.62 -11.70
N LYS A 213 9.09 -10.41 -12.54
CA LYS A 213 8.22 -11.50 -12.08
C LYS A 213 9.10 -12.58 -11.47
N VAL A 214 8.76 -13.04 -10.26
CA VAL A 214 9.56 -14.02 -9.53
C VAL A 214 8.80 -15.34 -9.36
N ASN A 215 9.55 -16.43 -9.20
CA ASN A 215 8.99 -17.71 -8.83
C ASN A 215 8.52 -17.65 -7.37
N ILE A 216 7.26 -18.03 -7.13
CA ILE A 216 6.66 -17.97 -5.79
C ILE A 216 7.26 -19.06 -4.89
N SER A 217 7.94 -18.64 -3.83
CA SER A 217 8.42 -19.51 -2.77
C SER A 217 7.31 -19.85 -1.75
N ASN A 218 7.57 -20.81 -0.87
CA ASN A 218 6.67 -21.07 0.27
C ASN A 218 6.60 -19.88 1.24
N ALA A 219 7.69 -19.13 1.40
CA ALA A 219 7.71 -17.93 2.23
C ALA A 219 6.77 -16.86 1.65
N ASP A 220 6.83 -16.61 0.33
CA ASP A 220 5.94 -15.66 -0.35
C ASP A 220 4.46 -16.06 -0.18
N ARG A 221 4.14 -17.35 -0.24
CA ARG A 221 2.76 -17.83 -0.02
C ARG A 221 2.28 -17.55 1.39
N GLN A 222 3.13 -17.70 2.40
CA GLN A 222 2.75 -17.41 3.79
C GLN A 222 2.63 -15.90 4.01
N ASP A 223 3.52 -15.12 3.41
CA ASP A 223 3.47 -13.66 3.49
C ASP A 223 2.20 -13.11 2.84
N ALA A 224 1.89 -13.55 1.61
CA ALA A 224 0.67 -13.16 0.91
C ALA A 224 -0.61 -13.52 1.68
N LYS A 225 -0.66 -14.65 2.39
CA LYS A 225 -1.81 -14.99 3.24
C LYS A 225 -2.04 -13.97 4.36
N LEU A 226 -0.96 -13.45 4.94
CA LEU A 226 -1.05 -12.45 6.00
C LEU A 226 -1.43 -11.08 5.43
N LEU A 227 -0.88 -10.75 4.26
CA LEU A 227 -1.22 -9.52 3.55
C LEU A 227 -2.68 -9.49 3.11
N TYR A 228 -3.26 -10.61 2.64
CA TYR A 228 -4.61 -10.66 2.05
C TYR A 228 -5.70 -10.00 2.91
N ASN A 229 -5.62 -10.12 4.24
CA ASN A 229 -6.59 -9.54 5.17
C ASN A 229 -6.11 -8.22 5.82
N GLY A 230 -4.95 -7.70 5.41
CA GLY A 230 -4.32 -6.53 6.01
C GLY A 230 -5.14 -5.24 5.86
N TYR A 231 -6.03 -5.17 4.86
CA TYR A 231 -6.83 -3.97 4.57
C TYR A 231 -7.87 -3.62 5.64
N ASN A 232 -8.25 -4.57 6.51
CA ASN A 232 -9.32 -4.37 7.50
C ASN A 232 -9.09 -3.15 8.39
N ARG A 233 -7.84 -2.89 8.81
CA ARG A 233 -7.50 -1.71 9.63
C ARG A 233 -7.71 -0.39 8.89
N ILE A 234 -7.49 -0.38 7.58
CA ILE A 234 -7.66 0.79 6.72
C ILE A 234 -9.15 1.08 6.60
N VAL A 235 -9.96 0.07 6.28
CA VAL A 235 -11.42 0.22 6.12
C VAL A 235 -12.07 0.65 7.44
N THR A 236 -11.68 0.04 8.56
CA THR A 236 -12.20 0.39 9.90
C THR A 236 -11.96 1.86 10.24
N ALA A 237 -10.84 2.46 9.79
CA ALA A 237 -10.58 3.88 10.01
C ALA A 237 -11.66 4.79 9.38
N PHE A 238 -12.37 4.32 8.36
CA PHE A 238 -13.44 5.05 7.67
C PHE A 238 -14.85 4.73 8.17
N ASP A 239 -15.02 3.76 9.07
CA ASP A 239 -16.33 3.43 9.64
C ASP A 239 -16.72 4.48 10.68
N ASN A 240 -17.76 5.26 10.36
CA ASN A 240 -18.24 6.38 11.19
C ASN A 240 -18.82 5.96 12.56
N ASN A 241 -19.03 4.65 12.79
CA ASN A 241 -19.46 4.12 14.09
C ASN A 241 -18.29 3.83 15.05
N SER A 242 -17.05 4.06 14.63
CA SER A 242 -15.87 3.94 15.49
C SER A 242 -15.61 5.21 16.32
N SER A 243 -16.66 5.78 16.91
CA SER A 243 -16.52 6.76 18.01
C SER A 243 -16.12 6.08 19.33
N ALA A 244 -15.29 5.04 19.26
CA ALA A 244 -14.62 4.52 20.42
C ALA A 244 -13.46 5.46 20.72
N LYS A 245 -13.74 6.49 21.54
CA LYS A 245 -12.72 7.09 22.42
C LYS A 245 -11.88 5.92 22.95
N PRO A 246 -10.56 5.87 22.76
CA PRO A 246 -9.76 4.85 23.41
C PRO A 246 -10.04 5.00 24.90
N LYS A 247 -10.71 4.00 25.51
CA LYS A 247 -10.82 3.94 26.95
C LYS A 247 -9.40 4.02 27.45
N ALA A 248 -9.07 5.10 28.15
CA ALA A 248 -7.82 5.22 28.86
C ALA A 248 -7.77 4.02 29.80
N SER A 249 -6.99 3.00 29.44
CA SER A 249 -6.53 2.04 30.44
C SER A 249 -5.74 2.87 31.43
N THR A 250 -6.31 3.03 32.62
CA THR A 250 -5.63 3.50 33.82
C THR A 250 -4.50 2.52 34.12
N VAL A 251 -3.38 2.65 33.42
CA VAL A 251 -2.12 2.03 33.82
C VAL A 251 -1.61 2.93 34.93
N GLN A 252 -1.74 2.42 36.15
CA GLN A 252 -1.16 3.04 37.33
C GLN A 252 0.31 3.37 37.07
N ASN A 253 0.67 4.63 37.35
CA ASN A 253 2.04 5.11 37.44
C ASN A 253 2.82 4.22 38.41
N LYS A 254 3.56 3.23 37.90
CA LYS A 254 4.70 2.64 38.61
C LYS A 254 5.95 2.97 37.82
N SER A 255 6.93 3.53 38.53
CA SER A 255 8.23 3.93 38.01
C SER A 255 8.83 2.85 37.13
N PHE A 256 9.20 3.21 35.90
CA PHE A 256 9.90 2.35 34.95
C PHE A 256 11.37 2.19 35.38
N GLY A 257 11.62 1.37 36.39
CA GLY A 257 12.95 0.84 36.69
C GLY A 257 13.15 -0.47 35.95
N ASN A 258 14.17 -0.55 35.09
CA ASN A 258 14.77 -1.78 34.55
C ASN A 258 13.81 -2.89 34.07
N ARG A 259 12.82 -2.59 33.23
CA ARG A 259 12.07 -3.65 32.54
C ARG A 259 12.59 -3.88 31.12
N ILE A 260 13.16 -5.06 30.94
CA ILE A 260 13.36 -5.74 29.66
C ILE A 260 12.02 -5.71 28.91
N ILE A 261 12.07 -5.24 27.67
CA ILE A 261 10.93 -5.18 26.77
C ILE A 261 10.45 -6.62 26.51
N ASP A 262 9.35 -7.02 27.14
CA ASP A 262 8.70 -8.32 26.93
C ASP A 262 7.67 -8.17 25.80
N GLU A 263 7.95 -8.77 24.64
CA GLU A 263 7.09 -8.63 23.47
C GLU A 263 6.91 -9.90 22.65
N THR A 264 5.63 -10.28 22.57
CA THR A 264 5.06 -11.28 21.68
C THR A 264 4.65 -10.72 20.33
N SER A 265 4.60 -9.38 20.15
CA SER A 265 4.22 -8.73 18.87
C SER A 265 4.83 -7.33 18.70
N PHE A 266 5.06 -6.92 17.44
CA PHE A 266 5.55 -5.57 17.10
C PHE A 266 4.62 -4.44 17.60
N GLN A 267 3.33 -4.69 17.75
CA GLN A 267 2.38 -3.68 18.24
C GLN A 267 2.57 -3.35 19.72
N SER A 268 2.91 -4.35 20.55
CA SER A 268 3.29 -4.09 21.93
C SER A 268 4.61 -3.31 21.98
N PHE A 269 5.55 -3.65 21.09
CA PHE A 269 6.83 -2.95 20.94
C PHE A 269 6.72 -1.50 20.58
N SER A 270 5.96 -1.21 19.54
CA SER A 270 5.72 0.15 19.11
C SER A 270 5.12 0.98 20.24
N LYS A 271 4.20 0.42 21.05
CA LYS A 271 3.66 1.10 22.25
C LYS A 271 4.71 1.33 23.32
N SER A 272 5.63 0.39 23.54
CA SER A 272 6.75 0.55 24.48
C SER A 272 7.68 1.69 24.05
N LEU A 273 8.02 1.79 22.76
CA LEU A 273 8.80 2.90 22.22
C LEU A 273 8.06 4.24 22.28
N GLU A 274 6.76 4.25 21.95
CA GLU A 274 5.91 5.45 22.09
C GLU A 274 5.86 5.93 23.55
N ALA A 275 5.84 5.01 24.52
CA ALA A 275 5.81 5.36 25.94
C ALA A 275 7.10 6.07 26.38
N ILE A 276 8.26 5.66 25.84
CA ILE A 276 9.56 6.30 26.10
C ILE A 276 9.54 7.77 25.63
N THR A 277 9.03 8.01 24.42
CA THR A 277 8.99 9.35 23.81
C THR A 277 7.74 10.15 24.18
N LYS A 278 6.81 9.58 24.95
CA LYS A 278 5.57 10.29 25.32
C LYS A 278 5.88 11.53 26.16
N GLY A 279 5.51 12.69 25.60
CA GLY A 279 5.66 14.00 26.24
C GLY A 279 7.07 14.59 26.14
N CYS A 280 7.96 14.01 25.35
CA CYS A 280 9.29 14.59 25.14
C CYS A 280 9.21 15.83 24.23
N GLN A 281 10.12 16.78 24.46
CA GLN A 281 10.32 17.97 23.66
C GLN A 281 11.24 17.63 22.49
N LYS A 282 10.71 17.79 21.27
CA LYS A 282 11.45 17.54 20.03
C LYS A 282 12.24 18.78 19.61
N THR A 283 13.49 18.59 19.22
CA THR A 283 14.32 19.60 18.57
C THR A 283 14.85 19.04 17.27
N LYS A 284 14.75 19.82 16.18
CA LYS A 284 15.22 19.45 14.85
C LYS A 284 16.37 20.35 14.40
N LYS A 285 17.29 19.81 13.63
CA LYS A 285 18.33 20.54 12.89
C LYS A 285 18.48 19.93 11.50
N SER A 286 18.61 20.76 10.48
CA SER A 286 18.86 20.31 9.10
C SER A 286 20.32 20.56 8.75
N GLY A 287 21.01 19.51 8.27
CA GLY A 287 22.28 19.59 7.57
C GLY A 287 22.06 19.67 6.06
N GLN A 288 23.16 19.59 5.30
CA GLN A 288 23.11 19.71 3.83
C GLN A 288 22.29 18.60 3.16
N TYR A 289 22.34 17.37 3.69
CA TYR A 289 21.65 16.18 3.14
C TYR A 289 20.99 15.29 4.20
N THR A 290 20.99 15.75 5.45
CA THR A 290 20.58 14.95 6.61
C THR A 290 19.79 15.82 7.57
N GLU A 291 18.62 15.34 7.96
CA GLU A 291 17.83 15.89 9.05
C GLU A 291 18.16 15.15 10.34
N TYR A 292 18.35 15.91 11.41
CA TYR A 292 18.58 15.38 12.75
C TYR A 292 17.41 15.77 13.64
N GLU A 293 16.93 14.84 14.46
CA GLU A 293 15.94 15.09 15.51
C GLU A 293 16.42 14.47 16.82
N ILE A 294 16.31 15.21 17.91
CA ILE A 294 16.38 14.66 19.26
C ILE A 294 15.08 14.91 20.01
N CYS A 295 14.77 14.02 20.94
CA CYS A 295 13.66 14.19 21.86
C CYS A 295 14.15 14.11 23.30
N LYS A 296 13.91 15.19 24.07
CA LYS A 296 14.28 15.28 25.48
C LYS A 296 13.07 15.20 26.40
N LYS A 297 13.16 14.39 27.45
CA LYS A 297 12.17 14.29 28.52
C LYS A 297 12.86 14.57 29.84
N ASP A 298 12.38 15.59 30.55
CA ASP A 298 12.96 16.03 31.83
C ASP A 298 14.47 16.30 31.75
N GLY A 299 14.92 16.88 30.61
CA GLY A 299 16.33 17.18 30.33
C GLY A 299 17.15 16.03 29.76
N THR A 300 16.66 14.79 29.86
CA THR A 300 17.34 13.58 29.35
C THR A 300 16.93 13.26 27.93
N ILE A 301 17.88 12.87 27.08
CA ILE A 301 17.59 12.44 25.70
C ILE A 301 16.99 11.04 25.76
N VAL A 302 15.77 10.90 25.24
CA VAL A 302 15.03 9.61 25.19
C VAL A 302 14.94 9.06 23.77
N ASN A 303 15.18 9.90 22.76
CA ASN A 303 15.27 9.50 21.37
C ASN A 303 16.21 10.43 20.60
N ALA A 304 16.94 9.88 19.63
CA ALA A 304 17.76 10.62 18.69
C ALA A 304 17.66 9.94 17.32
N SER A 305 17.58 10.72 16.25
CA SER A 305 17.50 10.17 14.90
C SER A 305 18.20 11.05 13.88
N GLU A 306 18.66 10.40 12.83
CA GLU A 306 19.11 11.02 11.60
C GLU A 306 18.37 10.41 10.42
N TYR A 307 18.06 11.23 9.43
CA TYR A 307 17.37 10.83 8.23
C TYR A 307 17.93 11.57 7.02
N SER A 308 18.30 10.83 5.98
CA SER A 308 18.65 11.38 4.68
C SER A 308 17.46 11.18 3.74
N PRO A 309 16.72 12.26 3.38
CA PRO A 309 15.60 12.19 2.47
C PRO A 309 15.98 11.64 1.09
N GLU A 310 17.16 12.04 0.59
CA GLU A 310 17.66 11.62 -0.72
C GLU A 310 17.95 10.12 -0.79
N ALA A 311 18.54 9.57 0.27
CA ALA A 311 18.84 8.14 0.34
C ALA A 311 17.65 7.29 0.82
N GLY A 312 16.59 7.92 1.35
CA GLY A 312 15.50 7.21 2.04
C GLY A 312 15.99 6.40 3.24
N ALA A 313 17.10 6.80 3.85
CA ALA A 313 17.83 6.02 4.84
C ALA A 313 18.08 6.83 6.11
N GLY A 314 18.37 6.13 7.20
CA GLY A 314 18.68 6.78 8.47
C GLY A 314 18.56 5.83 9.64
N LEU A 315 18.87 6.36 10.82
CA LEU A 315 18.90 5.62 12.07
C LEU A 315 18.11 6.38 13.12
N ALA A 316 17.34 5.64 13.92
CA ALA A 316 16.70 6.18 15.11
C ALA A 316 17.07 5.32 16.32
N TYR A 317 17.41 5.98 17.42
CA TYR A 317 17.85 5.39 18.68
C TYR A 317 16.85 5.74 19.76
N TRP A 318 16.52 4.77 20.62
CA TRP A 318 15.78 5.00 21.85
C TRP A 318 16.67 4.71 23.04
N PHE A 319 16.55 5.55 24.06
CA PHE A 319 17.38 5.48 25.25
C PHE A 319 16.52 5.18 26.48
N ALA A 320 17.06 4.34 27.37
CA ALA A 320 16.58 4.21 28.73
C ALA A 320 16.93 5.47 29.54
N THR A 321 16.35 5.59 30.74
CA THR A 321 16.59 6.73 31.64
C THR A 321 18.04 6.84 32.11
N ASP A 322 18.80 5.75 32.06
CA ASP A 322 20.25 5.72 32.36
C ASP A 322 21.12 6.09 31.13
N GLY A 323 20.50 6.45 30.01
CA GLY A 323 21.19 6.82 28.77
C GLY A 323 21.64 5.65 27.91
N LYS A 324 21.36 4.40 28.29
CA LYS A 324 21.69 3.24 27.45
C LYS A 324 20.73 3.11 26.27
N VAL A 325 21.25 2.71 25.12
CA VAL A 325 20.44 2.40 23.94
C VAL A 325 19.62 1.14 24.20
N VAL A 326 18.29 1.23 24.10
CA VAL A 326 17.37 0.09 24.24
C VAL A 326 16.81 -0.39 22.91
N ALA A 327 16.80 0.47 21.90
CA ALA A 327 16.40 0.09 20.54
C ALA A 327 17.10 0.94 19.48
N ILE A 328 17.30 0.32 18.31
CA ILE A 328 17.76 0.98 17.08
C ILE A 328 16.81 0.61 15.96
N ARG A 329 16.35 1.60 15.22
CA ARG A 329 15.59 1.41 13.99
C ARG A 329 16.41 1.86 12.79
N TYR A 330 16.46 1.00 11.79
CA TYR A 330 16.99 1.27 10.47
C TYR A 330 15.83 1.76 9.60
N LEU A 331 15.85 3.05 9.24
CA LEU A 331 14.74 3.65 8.51
C LEU A 331 14.61 3.11 7.08
N ALA A 332 15.74 2.73 6.46
CA ALA A 332 15.78 2.22 5.09
C ALA A 332 15.10 0.85 4.90
N ASN A 333 15.06 0.00 5.93
CA ASN A 333 14.48 -1.35 5.79
C ASN A 333 13.41 -1.64 6.85
N GLY A 334 13.13 -0.68 7.74
CA GLY A 334 12.15 -0.83 8.80
C GLY A 334 12.55 -1.84 9.87
N ASP A 335 13.79 -2.34 9.89
CA ASP A 335 14.21 -3.25 10.95
C ASP A 335 14.42 -2.49 12.26
N VAL A 336 13.95 -3.06 13.36
CA VAL A 336 14.19 -2.56 14.70
C VAL A 336 14.85 -3.65 15.54
N PHE A 337 16.01 -3.33 16.09
CA PHE A 337 16.74 -4.18 17.02
C PHE A 337 16.52 -3.66 18.43
N THR A 338 16.26 -4.56 19.37
CA THR A 338 16.22 -4.26 20.80
C THR A 338 17.47 -4.79 21.47
N PHE A 339 17.87 -4.12 22.55
CA PHE A 339 19.09 -4.43 23.27
C PHE A 339 18.79 -4.75 24.73
N ASP A 340 19.55 -5.68 25.29
CA ASP A 340 19.54 -5.95 26.72
C ASP A 340 20.38 -4.91 27.49
N SER A 341 20.47 -5.06 28.81
CA SER A 341 21.23 -4.16 29.67
C SER A 341 22.75 -4.14 29.42
N ASN A 342 23.26 -5.13 28.67
CA ASN A 342 24.65 -5.29 28.28
C ASN A 342 24.92 -4.75 26.87
N GLY A 343 23.91 -4.19 26.20
CA GLY A 343 24.02 -3.69 24.83
C GLY A 343 24.07 -4.81 23.78
N LYS A 344 23.61 -6.02 24.13
CA LYS A 344 23.51 -7.15 23.21
C LYS A 344 22.13 -7.24 22.58
N VAL A 345 22.06 -7.65 21.31
CA VAL A 345 20.78 -7.77 20.60
C VAL A 345 19.92 -8.84 21.27
N SER A 346 18.75 -8.43 21.78
CA SER A 346 17.77 -9.28 22.44
C SER A 346 16.65 -9.72 21.50
N ALA A 347 16.25 -8.86 20.56
CA ALA A 347 15.28 -9.18 19.52
C ALA A 347 15.47 -8.33 18.27
N LYS A 348 14.90 -8.79 17.16
CA LYS A 348 14.73 -8.05 15.92
C LYS A 348 13.26 -8.07 15.55
N PHE A 349 12.75 -6.94 15.10
CA PHE A 349 11.41 -6.80 14.54
C PHE A 349 11.53 -6.23 13.14
N ASN A 350 10.79 -6.79 12.20
CA ASN A 350 10.56 -6.14 10.92
C ASN A 350 9.27 -5.33 11.05
N VAL A 351 9.39 -3.99 10.99
CA VAL A 351 8.23 -3.09 11.13
C VAL A 351 7.20 -3.36 10.03
N TYR A 352 7.66 -3.63 8.81
CA TYR A 352 6.79 -3.83 7.65
C TYR A 352 5.95 -5.10 7.78
N ASP A 353 6.55 -6.19 8.26
CA ASP A 353 5.85 -7.44 8.50
C ASP A 353 5.14 -7.49 9.85
N SER A 354 5.36 -6.48 10.70
CA SER A 354 4.87 -6.43 12.10
C SER A 354 5.21 -7.70 12.89
N LYS A 355 6.35 -8.32 12.58
CA LYS A 355 6.77 -9.60 13.14
C LYS A 355 8.09 -9.50 13.89
N LYS A 356 8.18 -10.28 14.96
CA LYS A 356 9.44 -10.62 15.60
C LYS A 356 10.18 -11.64 14.73
N ILE A 357 11.45 -11.38 14.48
CA ILE A 357 12.36 -12.30 13.78
C ILE A 357 13.12 -13.08 14.86
N ASN A 358 12.86 -14.39 14.93
CA ASN A 358 13.44 -15.25 15.97
C ASN A 358 14.89 -15.66 15.65
N ASN A 359 15.25 -15.77 14.36
CA ASN A 359 16.59 -16.13 13.92
C ASN A 359 17.29 -14.90 13.34
N ILE A 360 18.06 -14.22 14.19
CA ILE A 360 18.90 -13.07 13.81
C ILE A 360 20.29 -13.61 13.49
N SER A 361 20.80 -13.35 12.29
CA SER A 361 22.12 -13.84 11.89
C SER A 361 23.24 -13.22 12.74
N ALA A 362 24.39 -13.89 12.82
CA ALA A 362 25.55 -13.34 13.53
C ALA A 362 26.03 -12.02 12.90
N GLU A 363 25.94 -11.89 11.57
CA GLU A 363 26.30 -10.68 10.85
C GLU A 363 25.36 -9.52 11.21
N GLU A 364 24.04 -9.74 11.20
CA GLU A 364 23.06 -8.72 11.59
C GLU A 364 23.24 -8.28 13.05
N ARG A 365 23.49 -9.23 13.96
CA ARG A 365 23.80 -8.92 15.36
C ARG A 365 25.06 -8.07 15.46
N ASN A 366 26.15 -8.49 14.84
CA ASN A 366 27.42 -7.76 14.86
C ASN A 366 27.29 -6.36 14.27
N HIS A 367 26.50 -6.20 13.21
CA HIS A 367 26.23 -4.91 12.61
C HIS A 367 25.45 -3.99 13.57
N ALA A 368 24.35 -4.48 14.16
CA ALA A 368 23.52 -3.71 15.09
C ALA A 368 24.27 -3.35 16.40
N GLU A 369 24.98 -4.30 16.99
CA GLU A 369 25.83 -4.07 18.18
C GLU A 369 27.02 -3.16 17.86
N GLY A 370 27.58 -3.28 16.65
CA GLY A 370 28.63 -2.42 16.13
C GLY A 370 28.22 -0.95 16.07
N ASN A 371 26.98 -0.66 15.70
CA ASN A 371 26.47 0.71 15.65
C ASN A 371 26.36 1.36 17.04
N ILE A 372 26.11 0.57 18.09
CA ILE A 372 26.15 1.04 19.48
C ILE A 372 27.59 1.26 19.93
N SER A 373 28.46 0.27 19.73
CA SER A 373 29.83 0.31 20.25
C SER A 373 30.69 1.40 19.61
N LYS A 374 30.49 1.68 18.32
CA LYS A 374 31.09 2.82 17.62
C LYS A 374 30.54 4.16 18.08
N GLY A 375 29.40 4.16 18.78
CA GLY A 375 28.78 5.37 19.27
C GLY A 375 28.19 6.24 18.15
N SER A 376 27.67 5.64 17.08
CA SER A 376 27.15 6.39 15.92
C SER A 376 26.04 7.39 16.31
N TYR A 377 25.28 7.10 17.37
CA TYR A 377 24.31 8.06 17.92
C TYR A 377 24.97 9.33 18.48
N LYS A 378 26.23 9.28 18.93
CA LYS A 378 26.97 10.44 19.45
C LYS A 378 27.16 11.49 18.38
N ASP A 379 27.31 11.09 17.12
CA ASP A 379 27.43 12.03 15.99
C ASP A 379 26.12 12.82 15.80
N ILE A 380 24.96 12.17 16.00
CA ILE A 380 23.64 12.84 16.05
C ILE A 380 23.59 13.82 17.22
N LEU A 381 24.04 13.40 18.40
CA LEU A 381 23.99 14.23 19.60
C LEU A 381 24.90 15.46 19.50
N GLN A 382 26.09 15.34 18.90
CA GLN A 382 27.02 16.46 18.70
C GLN A 382 26.45 17.56 17.81
N ARG A 383 25.40 17.27 17.03
CA ARG A 383 24.71 18.30 16.25
C ARG A 383 23.86 19.21 17.12
N PHE A 384 23.47 18.84 18.34
CA PHE A 384 22.57 19.59 19.22
C PHE A 384 23.28 20.22 20.40
#